data_AF-A0A8J7WP24-F1
#
_entry.id   AF-A0A8J7WP24-F1
#
_cell.length_a   1.000
_cell.length_b   1.000
_cell.length_c   1.000
_cell.angle_alpha   90.00
_cell.angle_beta   90.00
_cell.angle_gamma   90.00
#
_symmetry.space_group_name_H-M   'P 1'
#
loop_
_entity.id
_entity.type
_entity.pdbx_description
1 polymer ?
#
loop_
_entity_poly.entity_id
_entity_poly.type
_entity_poly.pdbx_seq_one_letter_code
_entity_poly.pdbx_strand_id
1 'polypeptide(L)'
;MISSSPSPAERPKTRPKTAQIRVDQWSSLDELARELHDARSVKGERITANTLIRVAIDGLVAHGGRLHGDTEEQLMASWLEFLGERKAAHGR
;
A
#
# COMPACT_ATOMS: atom_id res chain seq x y z
N MET A 1 22.63 -41.88 -6.69
CA MET A 1 22.78 -40.53 -6.12
C MET A 1 21.57 -39.72 -6.56
N ILE A 2 20.59 -39.52 -5.68
CA ILE A 2 19.34 -38.82 -5.99
C ILE A 2 19.41 -37.49 -5.24
N SER A 3 19.54 -36.39 -5.99
CA SER A 3 19.59 -35.05 -5.44
C SER A 3 18.19 -34.64 -5.03
N SER A 4 17.87 -34.73 -3.74
CA SER A 4 16.65 -34.16 -3.18
C SER A 4 16.84 -32.65 -3.02
N SER A 5 16.40 -31.87 -4.00
CA SER A 5 16.16 -30.44 -3.80
C SER A 5 15.12 -30.26 -2.69
N PRO A 6 15.31 -29.34 -1.73
CA PRO A 6 14.29 -29.08 -0.73
C PRO A 6 13.03 -28.51 -1.39
N SER A 7 11.90 -29.16 -1.10
CA SER A 7 10.56 -28.69 -1.48
C SER A 7 10.34 -27.27 -0.95
N PRO A 8 9.85 -26.32 -1.77
CA PRO A 8 9.63 -24.96 -1.32
C PRO A 8 8.47 -24.96 -0.33
N ALA A 9 8.86 -24.92 0.94
CA ALA A 9 8.11 -24.49 2.10
C ALA A 9 6.73 -23.91 1.75
N GLU A 10 5.73 -24.74 2.04
CA GLU A 10 4.36 -24.42 2.44
C GLU A 10 4.09 -22.92 2.61
N ARG A 11 3.80 -22.23 1.50
CA ARG A 11 3.23 -20.88 1.56
C ARG A 11 1.93 -21.02 2.34
N PRO A 12 1.71 -20.26 3.44
CA PRO A 12 0.45 -20.35 4.16
C PRO A 12 -0.67 -20.07 3.15
N LYS A 13 -1.59 -21.03 3.00
CA LYS A 13 -2.78 -20.90 2.14
C LYS A 13 -3.76 -19.93 2.80
N THR A 14 -3.35 -18.67 2.97
CA THR A 14 -4.29 -17.62 3.31
C THR A 14 -5.13 -17.36 2.07
N ARG A 15 -6.46 -17.48 2.20
CA ARG A 15 -7.37 -17.06 1.13
C ARG A 15 -7.09 -15.59 0.80
N PRO A 16 -7.12 -15.18 -0.49
CA PRO A 16 -6.99 -13.78 -0.86
C PRO A 16 -8.03 -12.97 -0.08
N LYS A 17 -7.58 -11.94 0.63
CA LYS A 17 -8.48 -10.95 1.23
C LYS A 17 -8.87 -9.96 0.15
N THR A 18 -10.16 -9.80 -0.10
CA THR A 18 -10.70 -8.77 -0.98
C THR A 18 -11.09 -7.56 -0.14
N ALA A 19 -10.54 -6.39 -0.45
CA ALA A 19 -10.98 -5.13 0.15
C ALA A 19 -12.28 -4.68 -0.54
N GLN A 20 -13.24 -4.19 0.24
CA GLN A 20 -14.39 -3.48 -0.32
C GLN A 20 -13.96 -2.05 -0.62
N ILE A 21 -13.81 -1.74 -1.91
CA ILE A 21 -13.45 -0.40 -2.40
C ILE A 21 -14.71 0.22 -3.01
N ARG A 22 -15.06 1.41 -2.55
CA ARG A 22 -16.22 2.17 -3.03
C ARG A 22 -15.97 2.70 -4.46
N VAL A 23 -17.05 2.97 -5.20
CA VAL A 23 -16.95 3.41 -6.61
C VAL A 23 -16.20 4.74 -6.74
N ASP A 24 -16.43 5.68 -5.83
CA ASP A 24 -15.70 6.95 -5.75
C ASP A 24 -14.20 6.72 -5.49
N GLN A 25 -13.85 5.81 -4.58
CA GLN A 25 -12.45 5.46 -4.31
C GLN A 25 -11.75 4.84 -5.53
N TRP A 26 -12.44 4.01 -6.30
CA TRP A 26 -11.91 3.46 -7.56
C TRP A 26 -11.59 4.56 -8.56
N SER A 27 -12.55 5.44 -8.84
CA SER A 27 -12.35 6.54 -9.79
C SER A 27 -11.21 7.46 -9.37
N SER A 28 -11.14 7.83 -8.09
CA SER A 28 -10.05 8.67 -7.58
C SER A 28 -8.67 7.99 -7.65
N LEU A 29 -8.60 6.67 -7.42
CA LEU A 29 -7.34 5.93 -7.57
C LEU A 29 -6.88 5.83 -9.02
N ASP A 30 -7.79 5.64 -9.97
CA ASP A 30 -7.45 5.59 -11.39
C ASP A 30 -6.99 6.95 -11.93
N GLU A 31 -7.65 8.03 -11.51
CA GLU A 31 -7.24 9.41 -11.81
C GLU A 31 -5.84 9.69 -11.27
N LEU A 32 -5.61 9.43 -9.97
CA LEU A 32 -4.30 9.62 -9.34
C LEU A 32 -3.21 8.76 -9.98
N ALA A 33 -3.52 7.50 -10.31
CA ALA A 33 -2.56 6.62 -10.96
C ALA A 33 -2.15 7.15 -12.34
N ARG A 34 -3.10 7.72 -13.10
CA ARG A 34 -2.82 8.35 -14.39
C ARG A 34 -1.95 9.59 -14.24
N GLU A 35 -2.28 10.49 -13.30
CA GLU A 35 -1.47 11.68 -13.02
C GLU A 35 -0.03 11.32 -12.65
N LEU A 36 0.16 10.36 -11.76
CA LEU A 36 1.49 9.87 -11.35
C LEU A 36 2.21 9.17 -12.50
N HIS A 37 1.48 8.42 -13.33
CA HIS A 37 2.04 7.80 -14.52
C HIS A 37 2.58 8.88 -15.46
N ASP A 38 1.81 9.92 -15.74
CA ASP A 38 2.19 10.96 -16.69
C ASP A 38 3.32 11.86 -16.13
N ALA A 39 3.37 12.07 -14.81
CA ALA A 39 4.40 12.85 -14.13
C ALA A 39 5.76 12.13 -13.97
N ARG A 40 5.83 10.81 -14.17
CA ARG A 40 7.06 10.05 -13.91
C ARG A 40 8.18 10.42 -14.90
N SER A 41 9.38 10.67 -14.38
CA SER A 41 10.56 11.00 -15.19
C SER A 41 11.16 9.79 -15.92
N VAL A 42 11.03 8.60 -15.34
CA VAL A 42 11.54 7.35 -15.91
C VAL A 42 10.40 6.49 -16.44
N LYS A 43 10.44 6.18 -17.73
CA LYS A 43 9.47 5.26 -18.35
C LYS A 43 9.83 3.82 -17.98
N GLY A 44 9.22 3.31 -16.92
CA GLY A 44 9.28 1.91 -16.48
C GLY A 44 7.89 1.25 -16.38
N GLU A 45 7.70 0.43 -15.35
CA GLU A 45 6.43 -0.24 -15.04
C GLU A 45 5.25 0.75 -14.99
N ARG A 46 4.07 0.29 -15.45
CA ARG A 46 2.87 1.10 -15.43
C ARG A 46 2.39 1.31 -13.99
N ILE A 47 2.17 2.56 -13.63
CA ILE A 47 1.50 2.95 -12.39
C ILE A 47 -0.01 2.77 -12.61
N THR A 48 -0.66 2.06 -11.69
CA THR A 48 -2.08 1.67 -11.74
C THR A 48 -2.70 1.82 -10.34
N ALA A 49 -4.03 1.80 -10.23
CA ALA A 49 -4.71 1.76 -8.93
C ALA A 49 -4.17 0.63 -8.02
N ASN A 50 -3.90 -0.56 -8.58
CA ASN A 50 -3.29 -1.67 -7.83
C ASN A 50 -1.89 -1.35 -7.31
N THR A 51 -1.13 -0.52 -8.00
CA THR A 51 0.17 -0.05 -7.51
C THR A 51 -0.01 0.87 -6.31
N LEU A 52 -0.97 1.78 -6.35
CA LEU A 52 -1.27 2.68 -5.23
C LEU A 52 -1.81 1.93 -4.01
N ILE A 53 -2.68 0.93 -4.22
CA ILE A 53 -3.18 0.06 -3.14
C ILE A 53 -2.02 -0.68 -2.47
N ARG A 54 -1.09 -1.26 -3.25
CA ARG A 54 0.11 -1.92 -2.72
C ARG A 54 0.96 -0.95 -1.89
N VAL A 55 1.22 0.26 -2.41
CA VAL A 55 1.97 1.30 -1.69
C VAL A 55 1.31 1.68 -0.37
N ALA A 56 -0.02 1.85 -0.34
CA ALA A 56 -0.76 2.15 0.87
C ALA A 56 -0.65 1.01 1.90
N ILE A 57 -0.81 -0.24 1.46
CA ILE A 57 -0.67 -1.43 2.32
C ILE A 57 0.74 -1.54 2.87
N ASP A 58 1.77 -1.39 2.04
CA ASP A 58 3.17 -1.48 2.47
C ASP A 58 3.50 -0.39 3.50
N GLY A 59 2.98 0.83 3.32
CA GLY A 59 3.09 1.90 4.30
C GLY A 59 2.45 1.55 5.64
N LEU A 60 1.23 1.01 5.62
CA LEU A 60 0.53 0.57 6.83
C LEU A 60 1.24 -0.59 7.53
N VAL A 61 1.78 -1.55 6.78
CA VAL A 61 2.53 -2.68 7.35
C VAL A 61 3.84 -2.22 7.97
N ALA A 62 4.58 -1.33 7.30
CA ALA A 62 5.86 -0.82 7.79
C ALA A 62 5.72 0.07 9.04
N HIS A 63 4.58 0.74 9.20
CA HIS A 63 4.36 1.76 10.22
C HIS A 63 3.13 1.49 11.09
N GLY A 64 2.64 0.26 11.13
CA GLY A 64 1.42 -0.14 11.83
C GLY A 64 1.39 0.26 13.32
N GLY A 65 2.55 0.24 13.98
CA GLY A 65 2.70 0.67 15.38
C GLY A 65 2.43 2.16 15.63
N ARG A 66 2.19 2.97 14.59
CA ARG A 66 1.81 4.38 14.72
C ARG A 66 0.30 4.59 14.67
N LEU A 67 -0.48 3.60 14.24
CA LEU A 67 -1.94 3.69 14.24
C LEU A 67 -2.46 3.53 15.67
N HIS A 68 -3.42 4.37 16.04
CA HIS A 68 -4.13 4.27 17.31
C HIS A 68 -5.60 4.67 17.17
N GLY A 69 -6.43 4.15 18.09
CA GLY A 69 -7.88 4.32 18.07
C GLY A 69 -8.61 3.02 17.76
N ASP A 70 -9.93 3.08 17.90
CA ASP A 70 -10.84 1.92 17.85
C ASP A 70 -11.75 1.94 16.62
N THR A 71 -11.83 3.07 15.90
CA THR A 71 -12.66 3.22 14.68
C THR A 71 -11.82 3.52 13.45
N GLU A 72 -12.38 3.25 12.26
CA GLU A 72 -11.72 3.55 10.98
C GLU A 72 -11.34 5.03 10.87
N GLU A 73 -12.20 5.93 11.35
CA GLU A 73 -11.93 7.37 11.35
C GLU A 73 -10.75 7.74 12.25
N GLN A 74 -10.64 7.13 13.43
CA GLN A 74 -9.52 7.38 14.36
C GLN A 74 -8.20 6.81 13.82
N LEU A 75 -8.26 5.61 13.23
CA LEU A 75 -7.11 4.99 12.56
C LEU A 75 -6.64 5.84 11.37
N MET A 76 -7.58 6.39 10.59
CA MET A 76 -7.26 7.31 9.49
C MET A 76 -6.65 8.62 10.02
N ALA A 77 -7.20 9.20 11.09
CA ALA A 77 -6.69 10.43 11.68
C ALA A 77 -5.25 10.28 12.18
N SER A 78 -4.97 9.22 12.96
CA SER A 78 -3.61 8.92 13.44
C SER A 78 -2.63 8.62 12.31
N TRP A 79 -3.09 7.97 11.24
CA TRP A 79 -2.29 7.75 10.05
C TRP A 79 -1.91 9.06 9.33
N LEU A 80 -2.86 9.98 9.15
CA LEU A 80 -2.62 11.28 8.53
C LEU A 80 -1.69 12.16 9.35
N GLU A 81 -1.82 12.15 10.69
CA GLU A 81 -0.91 12.83 11.61
C GLU A 81 0.54 12.35 11.41
N PHE A 82 0.75 11.03 11.43
CA PHE A 82 2.06 10.42 11.19
C PHE A 82 2.67 10.81 9.83
N LEU A 83 1.87 10.81 8.76
CA LEU A 83 2.34 11.23 7.44
C LEU A 83 2.75 12.72 7.42
N GLY A 84 2.01 13.56 8.15
CA GLY A 84 2.32 14.98 8.33
C GLY A 84 3.66 15.20 9.05
N GLU A 85 3.87 14.51 10.17
CA GLU A 85 5.14 14.54 10.91
C GLU A 85 6.34 14.14 10.05
N ARG A 86 6.18 13.07 9.25
CA ARG A 86 7.25 12.61 8.34
C ARG A 86 7.60 13.62 7.27
N LYS A 87 6.60 14.31 6.70
CA LYS A 87 6.84 15.36 5.71
C LYS A 87 7.63 16.52 6.32
N ALA A 88 7.31 16.93 7.54
CA ALA A 88 8.08 17.95 8.26
C ALA A 88 9.53 17.51 8.57
N ALA A 89 9.74 16.22 8.82
CA ALA A 89 11.08 15.66 9.05
C ALA A 89 11.96 15.59 7.79
N HIS A 90 11.36 15.39 6.60
CA HIS A 90 12.09 15.32 5.31
C HIS A 90 12.21 16.68 4.60
N GLY A 91 11.54 17.72 5.10
CA GLY A 91 11.57 19.09 4.55
C GLY A 91 12.65 20.00 5.15
N ARG A 92 13.66 19.43 5.81
CA ARG A 92 14.86 20.13 6.33
C ARG A 92 16.09 19.76 5.53
#